data_AF-A0A838KJP2-F1
#
_entry.id   AF-A0A838KJP2-F1
#
_cell.length_a   1.000
_cell.length_b   1.000
_cell.length_c   1.000
_cell.angle_alpha   90.00
_cell.angle_beta   90.00
_cell.angle_gamma   90.00
#
_symmetry.space_group_name_H-M   'P 1'
#
loop_
_entity.id
_entity.type
_entity.pdbx_description
1 polymer ?
#
loop_
_entity_poly.entity_id
_entity_poly.type
_entity_poly.pdbx_seq_one_letter_code
_entity_poly.pdbx_strand_id
1 'polypeptide(L)'
;MSVWKIGTLSDMIYYFVSEDIEWSVENIENAGCRLGRNKYPALLWYLNRLRPLRPEVAAVVVPSAWSGAEFPNRQLRGTQWRLLFDIAGYTVDGVPSPRPTSALR
;
A
#
# COMPACT_ATOMS: atom_id res chain seq x y z
N MET A 1 24.80 4.76 17.39
CA MET A 1 23.56 4.42 16.66
C MET A 1 22.79 5.70 16.39
N SER A 2 22.82 6.20 15.15
CA SER A 2 22.03 7.38 14.77
C SER A 2 20.56 6.99 14.74
N VAL A 3 19.74 7.62 15.58
CA VAL A 3 18.29 7.48 15.54
C VAL A 3 17.82 8.27 14.32
N TRP A 4 17.73 7.61 13.17
CA TRP A 4 17.14 8.19 11.98
C TRP A 4 15.71 8.64 12.32
N LYS A 5 15.39 9.90 12.08
CA LYS A 5 14.01 10.41 12.15
C LYS A 5 13.25 9.87 10.93
N ILE A 6 12.88 8.58 10.95
CA ILE A 6 12.05 8.01 9.89
C ILE A 6 10.63 8.57 10.07
N GLY A 7 10.37 9.72 9.46
CA GLY A 7 9.09 10.44 9.55
C GLY A 7 8.58 10.96 8.21
N THR A 8 9.40 10.91 7.15
CA THR A 8 8.98 11.30 5.81
C THR A 8 8.80 10.09 4.91
N LEU A 9 8.01 10.29 3.84
CA LEU A 9 7.77 9.28 2.82
C LEU A 9 9.09 8.82 2.16
N SER A 10 9.99 9.77 1.88
CA SER A 10 11.28 9.49 1.27
C SER A 10 12.18 8.64 2.17
N ASP A 11 12.21 8.93 3.47
CA ASP A 11 13.02 8.14 4.43
C ASP A 11 12.52 6.70 4.52
N MET A 12 11.19 6.50 4.48
CA MET A 12 10.61 5.15 4.52
C MET A 12 10.87 4.38 3.23
N ILE A 13 10.76 5.03 2.07
CA ILE A 13 11.11 4.41 0.80
C ILE A 13 12.59 4.01 0.79
N TYR A 14 13.47 4.92 1.24
CA TYR A 14 14.90 4.62 1.36
C TYR A 14 15.14 3.42 2.28
N TYR A 15 14.54 3.40 3.47
CA TYR A 15 14.63 2.29 4.42
C TYR A 15 14.29 0.93 3.79
N PHE A 16 13.19 0.84 3.02
CA PHE A 16 12.81 -0.41 2.36
C PHE A 16 13.74 -0.85 1.23
N VAL A 17 14.47 0.09 0.62
CA VAL A 17 15.33 -0.16 -0.55
C VAL A 17 16.78 -0.38 -0.15
N SER A 18 17.28 0.33 0.87
CA SER A 18 18.68 0.31 1.26
C SER A 18 19.02 -0.74 2.31
N GLU A 19 18.08 -1.10 3.19
CA GLU A 19 18.37 -1.91 4.39
C GLU A 19 18.04 -3.42 4.22
N ASP A 20 17.92 -3.93 2.98
CA ASP A 20 17.53 -5.33 2.68
C ASP A 20 16.33 -5.84 3.51
N ILE A 21 15.39 -4.93 3.79
CA ILE A 21 14.23 -5.22 4.63
C ILE A 21 13.25 -6.07 3.84
N GLU A 22 12.73 -7.12 4.47
CA GLU A 22 11.65 -7.89 3.87
C GLU A 22 10.39 -7.01 3.75
N TRP A 23 9.80 -6.99 2.55
CA TRP A 23 8.52 -6.30 2.30
C TRP A 23 7.37 -7.22 2.74
N SER A 24 7.34 -7.53 4.03
CA SER A 24 6.28 -8.28 4.69
C SER A 24 5.09 -7.37 5.03
N VAL A 25 3.93 -7.97 5.31
CA VAL A 25 2.74 -7.26 5.79
C VAL A 25 3.08 -6.42 7.03
N GLU A 26 3.74 -7.04 8.01
CA GLU A 26 4.10 -6.39 9.27
C GLU A 26 4.98 -5.15 9.07
N ASN A 27 6.05 -5.26 8.28
CA ASN A 27 6.97 -4.16 8.06
C ASN A 27 6.29 -2.99 7.35
N ILE A 28 5.43 -3.28 6.36
CA ILE A 28 4.71 -2.26 5.59
C ILE A 28 3.63 -1.57 6.45
N GLU A 29 2.85 -2.32 7.22
CA GLU A 29 1.86 -1.76 8.16
C GLU A 29 2.52 -0.89 9.23
N ASN A 30 3.65 -1.35 9.80
CA ASN A 30 4.43 -0.58 10.77
C ASN A 30 4.93 0.74 10.16
N ALA A 31 5.40 0.72 8.91
CA ALA A 31 5.79 1.92 8.20
C ALA A 31 4.60 2.86 7.93
N GLY A 32 3.45 2.31 7.54
CA GLY A 32 2.19 3.05 7.36
C GLY A 32 1.74 3.76 8.64
N CYS A 33 1.77 3.06 9.77
CA CYS A 33 1.49 3.60 11.10
C CYS A 33 2.41 4.78 11.46
N ARG A 34 3.72 4.67 11.16
CA ARG A 34 4.71 5.73 11.45
C ARG A 34 4.57 6.94 10.52
N LEU A 35 4.26 6.73 9.25
CA LEU A 35 4.05 7.81 8.27
C LEU A 35 2.75 8.58 8.48
N GLY A 36 1.77 7.92 9.09
CA GLY A 36 0.42 8.40 9.22
C GLY A 36 -0.45 8.04 8.02
N ARG A 37 -1.75 7.99 8.31
CA ARG A 37 -2.81 7.43 7.46
C ARG A 37 -2.87 8.01 6.03
N ASN A 38 -2.57 9.29 5.86
CA ASN A 38 -2.65 9.96 4.55
C ASN A 38 -1.40 9.71 3.67
N LYS A 39 -0.25 9.39 4.25
CA LYS A 39 0.99 9.10 3.48
C LYS A 39 1.15 7.61 3.15
N TYR A 40 0.41 6.74 3.83
CA TYR A 40 0.47 5.30 3.62
C TYR A 40 0.12 4.88 2.17
N PRO A 41 -0.93 5.41 1.51
CA PRO A 41 -1.19 5.13 0.09
C PRO A 41 0.00 5.44 -0.83
N ALA A 42 0.64 6.59 -0.62
CA ALA A 42 1.80 7.00 -1.42
C ALA A 42 2.97 6.03 -1.23
N LEU A 43 3.22 5.56 0.01
CA LEU A 43 4.24 4.54 0.27
C LEU A 43 3.99 3.28 -0.55
N LEU A 44 2.78 2.72 -0.51
CA LEU A 44 2.44 1.50 -1.26
C LEU A 44 2.62 1.70 -2.77
N TRP A 45 2.19 2.83 -3.31
CA TRP A 45 2.37 3.16 -4.72
C TRP A 45 3.84 3.20 -5.12
N TYR A 46 4.70 3.84 -4.32
CA TYR A 46 6.12 3.94 -4.61
C TYR A 46 6.84 2.60 -4.46
N LEU A 47 6.58 1.85 -3.38
CA LEU A 47 7.16 0.52 -3.20
C LEU A 47 6.79 -0.38 -4.39
N ASN A 48 5.51 -0.45 -4.75
CA ASN A 48 5.04 -1.26 -5.88
C ASN A 48 5.68 -0.88 -7.22
N ARG A 49 5.99 0.40 -7.44
CA ARG A 49 6.69 0.88 -8.64
C ARG A 49 8.17 0.51 -8.68
N LEU A 50 8.82 0.40 -7.52
CA LEU A 50 10.22 0.03 -7.41
C LEU A 50 10.38 -1.49 -7.55
N ARG A 51 9.49 -2.25 -6.92
CA ARG A 51 9.36 -3.69 -7.05
C ARG A 51 7.89 -4.07 -6.85
N PRO A 52 7.27 -4.86 -7.73
CA PRO A 52 5.89 -5.28 -7.53
C PRO A 52 5.69 -5.91 -6.15
N LEU A 53 4.64 -5.50 -5.43
CA LEU A 53 4.27 -6.15 -4.18
C LEU A 53 3.85 -7.59 -4.47
N ARG A 54 4.22 -8.51 -3.57
CA ARG A 54 3.70 -9.88 -3.62
C ARG A 54 2.17 -9.84 -3.44
N PRO A 55 1.37 -10.60 -4.22
CA PRO A 55 -0.09 -10.56 -4.14
C PRO A 55 -0.63 -10.78 -2.73
N GLU A 56 -0.07 -11.71 -1.98
CA GLU A 56 -0.45 -12.03 -0.60
C GLU A 56 -0.18 -10.88 0.38
N VAL A 57 0.85 -10.07 0.13
CA VAL A 57 1.12 -8.86 0.93
C VAL A 57 0.16 -7.75 0.51
N ALA A 58 0.00 -7.54 -0.80
CA ALA A 58 -0.90 -6.52 -1.36
C ALA A 58 -2.36 -6.71 -0.91
N ALA A 59 -2.83 -7.97 -0.84
CA ALA A 59 -4.16 -8.35 -0.38
C ALA A 59 -4.51 -7.83 1.03
N VAL A 60 -3.49 -7.59 1.87
CA VAL A 60 -3.67 -7.05 3.22
C VAL A 60 -3.43 -5.54 3.26
N VAL A 61 -2.28 -5.08 2.73
CA VAL A 61 -1.85 -3.70 2.94
C VAL A 61 -2.61 -2.69 2.06
N VAL A 62 -3.07 -3.09 0.88
CA VAL A 62 -3.80 -2.19 -0.04
C VAL A 62 -5.19 -1.82 0.51
N PRO A 63 -6.05 -2.78 0.94
CA PRO A 63 -7.30 -2.45 1.60
C PRO A 63 -7.12 -1.66 2.89
N SER A 64 -6.07 -1.96 3.66
CA SER A 64 -5.71 -1.23 4.89
C SER A 64 -5.40 0.24 4.59
N ALA A 65 -4.51 0.52 3.65
CA ALA A 65 -4.16 1.89 3.26
C ALA A 65 -5.32 2.67 2.64
N TRP A 66 -6.16 2.00 1.83
CA TRP A 66 -7.37 2.61 1.28
C TRP A 66 -8.34 3.00 2.40
N SER A 67 -8.67 2.07 3.29
CA SER A 67 -9.67 2.27 4.35
C SER A 67 -9.18 3.20 5.45
N GLY A 68 -7.87 3.23 5.69
CA GLY A 68 -7.25 4.07 6.71
C GLY A 68 -7.12 5.54 6.30
N ALA A 69 -7.04 5.85 5.01
CA ALA A 69 -6.86 7.22 4.53
C ALA A 69 -8.16 8.05 4.66
N GLU A 70 -8.04 9.29 5.15
CA GLU A 70 -9.21 10.17 5.39
C GLU A 70 -9.89 10.59 4.07
N PHE A 71 -9.12 10.68 2.99
CA PHE A 71 -9.61 10.98 1.64
C PHE A 71 -8.84 10.16 0.59
N PRO A 72 -9.14 8.86 0.40
CA PRO A 72 -8.31 7.95 -0.39
C PRO A 72 -8.10 8.43 -1.83
N ASN A 73 -9.15 8.97 -2.45
CA ASN A 73 -9.12 9.53 -3.80
C ASN A 73 -8.34 10.85 -3.93
N ARG A 74 -8.01 11.52 -2.82
CA ARG A 74 -7.07 12.66 -2.81
C ARG A 74 -5.62 12.21 -2.65
N GLN A 75 -5.38 11.05 -2.05
CA GLN A 75 -4.02 10.53 -1.83
C GLN A 75 -3.46 9.85 -3.08
N LEU A 76 -4.28 9.09 -3.80
CA LEU A 76 -3.93 8.54 -5.10
C LEU A 76 -5.09 8.70 -6.09
N ARG A 77 -4.76 8.79 -7.37
CA ARG A 77 -5.73 8.81 -8.47
C ARG A 77 -6.40 7.45 -8.60
N GLY A 78 -7.64 7.43 -9.10
CA GLY A 78 -8.38 6.18 -9.30
C GLY A 78 -7.69 5.16 -10.21
N THR A 79 -6.81 5.57 -11.14
CA THR A 79 -5.97 4.64 -11.92
C THR A 79 -4.90 3.96 -11.08
N GLN A 80 -4.27 4.68 -10.15
CA GLN A 80 -3.23 4.15 -9.27
C GLN A 80 -3.85 3.16 -8.28
N TRP A 81 -5.02 3.50 -7.72
CA TRP A 81 -5.75 2.59 -6.86
C TRP A 81 -6.17 1.30 -7.56
N ARG A 82 -6.73 1.40 -8.77
CA ARG A 82 -7.07 0.22 -9.57
C ARG A 82 -5.87 -0.70 -9.78
N LEU A 83 -4.69 -0.15 -10.12
CA LEU A 83 -3.48 -0.94 -10.29
C LEU A 83 -3.08 -1.67 -9.01
N LEU A 84 -3.15 -1.00 -7.85
CA LEU A 84 -2.84 -1.63 -6.56
C LEU A 84 -3.86 -2.74 -6.23
N PHE A 85 -5.14 -2.51 -6.46
CA PHE A 85 -6.18 -3.51 -6.23
C PHE A 85 -6.15 -4.67 -7.24
N ASP A 86 -5.68 -4.46 -8.47
CA ASP A 86 -5.46 -5.53 -9.44
C ASP A 86 -4.38 -6.53 -8.95
N ILE A 87 -3.43 -6.06 -8.15
CA ILE A 87 -2.41 -6.91 -7.50
C ILE A 87 -2.95 -7.54 -6.21
N ALA A 88 -3.67 -6.76 -5.39
CA ALA A 88 -4.27 -7.24 -4.15
C ALA A 88 -5.33 -8.33 -4.38
N GLY A 89 -5.91 -8.36 -5.58
CA GLY A 89 -7.03 -9.21 -5.90
C GLY A 89 -8.34 -8.64 -5.36
N TYR A 90 -9.43 -9.16 -5.91
CA TYR A 90 -10.78 -8.84 -5.44
C TYR A 90 -11.38 -10.09 -4.82
N THR A 91 -12.13 -9.91 -3.76
CA THR A 91 -12.92 -10.97 -3.13
C THR A 91 -14.38 -10.55 -3.03
N VAL A 92 -15.27 -11.52 -3.21
CA VAL A 92 -16.70 -11.40 -2.91
C VAL A 92 -17.00 -12.46 -1.86
N ASP A 93 -17.49 -12.05 -0.70
CA ASP A 93 -17.73 -12.94 0.46
C ASP A 93 -16.50 -13.79 0.85
N GLY A 94 -15.31 -13.18 0.77
CA GLY A 94 -14.04 -13.85 1.08
C GLY A 94 -13.50 -14.78 0.00
N VAL A 95 -14.23 -14.95 -1.12
CA VAL A 95 -13.81 -15.81 -2.24
C VAL A 95 -13.16 -14.94 -3.33
N PRO A 96 -11.96 -15.29 -3.84
CA PRO A 96 -11.36 -14.61 -4.98
C PRO A 96 -12.31 -14.52 -6.18
N SER A 97 -12.44 -13.32 -6.73
CA SER A 97 -13.39 -13.01 -7.80
C SER A 97 -12.75 -12.03 -8.80
N PRO A 98 -13.10 -12.07 -10.09
CA PRO A 98 -12.65 -11.06 -11.04
C PRO A 98 -13.18 -9.67 -10.65
N ARG A 99 -12.43 -8.63 -11.04
CA ARG A 99 -12.86 -7.24 -10.88
C ARG A 99 -14.23 -7.03 -11.55
N PRO A 100 -15.20 -6.37 -10.90
CA PRO A 100 -16.45 -6.00 -11.54
C PRO A 100 -16.20 -5.17 -12.81
N THR A 101 -16.83 -5.56 -13.92
CA THR A 101 -16.70 -4.89 -15.23
C THR A 101 -17.75 -3.80 -15.44
N SER A 102 -18.81 -3.81 -14.64
CA SER A 102 -19.89 -2.82 -14.64
C SER A 102 -19.84 -1.96 -13.37
N ALA A 103 -20.30 -0.70 -13.49
CA ALA A 103 -20.51 0.15 -12.34
C ALA A 103 -21.59 -0.45 -11.43
N LEU A 104 -21.41 -0.33 -10.12
CA LEU A 104 -22.46 -0.60 -9.15
C LEU A 104 -23.59 0.40 -9.42
N ARG A 105 -24.80 -0.14 -9.65
CA ARG A 105 -26.02 0.64 -9.86
C ARG A 105 -26.61 1.09 -8.54
#